data_AF-A0A9D7F884-F1
#
_entry.id   AF-A0A9D7F884-F1
#
_cell.length_a   1.000
_cell.length_b   1.000
_cell.length_c   1.000
_cell.angle_alpha   90.00
_cell.angle_beta   90.00
_cell.angle_gamma   90.00
#
_symmetry.space_group_name_H-M   'P 1'
#
loop_
_entity.id
_entity.type
_entity.pdbx_description
1 polymer ?
#
loop_
_entity_poly.entity_id
_entity_poly.type
_entity_poly.pdbx_seq_one_letter_code
_entity_poly.pdbx_strand_id
1 'polypeptide(L)'
;MELKQLQADLKSRIAKGLNFGMEGLEDVIDPSADTYNEYILLKSKYNDLMYVSSMNTLPYEQIEIGMDRLRTNVLGLIDRLGEGSLKKDQVDPELKVHALPTRRTNFFKLLDIHFLNLEAVSFVQIYSNEEKRTTGREALVMYYQSHQRRAARPELGEPGKEFTEKVKTQFFEFYKNETGMLEVYFKNIRHLLAYSLESEIEQQFFLDTLKSLFSRYEMALIFYYAFCGIDPGFTELVKKGKLLDDSFMDILFDKAHFKAFFSEKQ
;
A
#
# COMPACT_ATOMS: atom_id res chain seq x y z
N MET A 1 -9.68 11.25 -32.99
CA MET A 1 -8.30 10.90 -32.60
C MET A 1 -7.77 9.92 -33.63
N GLU A 2 -6.58 10.11 -34.20
CA GLU A 2 -6.03 9.16 -35.17
C GLU A 2 -5.79 7.79 -34.51
N LEU A 3 -6.13 6.70 -35.20
CA LEU A 3 -6.02 5.32 -34.70
C LEU A 3 -4.63 5.00 -34.13
N LYS A 4 -3.57 5.47 -34.80
CA LYS A 4 -2.19 5.28 -34.34
C LYS A 4 -1.89 5.97 -33.02
N GLN A 5 -2.46 7.16 -32.81
CA GLN A 5 -2.30 7.90 -31.56
C GLN A 5 -3.04 7.16 -30.43
N LEU A 6 -4.24 6.65 -30.69
CA LEU A 6 -4.99 5.84 -29.72
C LEU A 6 -4.21 4.57 -29.34
N GLN A 7 -3.68 3.84 -30.32
CA GLN A 7 -2.88 2.64 -30.07
C GLN A 7 -1.63 2.96 -29.23
N ALA A 8 -0.94 4.06 -29.52
CA ALA A 8 0.20 4.51 -28.73
C ALA A 8 -0.18 4.83 -27.29
N ASP A 9 -1.30 5.53 -27.08
CA ASP A 9 -1.81 5.88 -25.76
C ASP A 9 -2.20 4.63 -24.95
N LEU A 10 -2.88 3.65 -25.57
CA LEU A 10 -3.23 2.37 -24.92
C LEU A 10 -1.98 1.58 -24.53
N LYS A 11 -0.95 1.53 -25.38
CA LYS A 11 0.33 0.91 -25.05
C LYS A 11 1.04 1.61 -23.90
N SER A 12 1.00 2.94 -23.86
CA SER A 12 1.54 3.74 -22.76
C SER A 12 0.83 3.41 -21.44
N ARG A 13 -0.49 3.16 -21.46
CA ARG A 13 -1.25 2.71 -20.28
C ARG A 13 -0.79 1.33 -19.80
N ILE A 14 -0.56 0.38 -20.71
CA ILE A 14 -0.02 -0.94 -20.34
C ILE A 14 1.34 -0.84 -19.65
N ALA A 15 2.20 0.09 -20.08
CA ALA A 15 3.50 0.32 -19.45
C ALA A 15 3.38 0.81 -17.99
N LYS A 16 2.26 1.46 -17.63
CA LYS A 16 1.94 1.86 -16.25
C LYS A 16 1.37 0.70 -15.43
N GLY A 17 0.70 -0.24 -16.09
CA GLY A 17 0.15 -1.45 -15.48
C GLY A 17 -0.86 -2.13 -16.39
N LEU A 18 -0.98 -3.45 -16.26
CA LEU A 18 -1.87 -4.24 -17.12
C LEU A 18 -3.35 -3.88 -16.90
N ASN A 19 -3.74 -3.58 -15.66
CA ASN A 19 -5.07 -3.05 -15.32
C ASN A 19 -5.44 -1.82 -16.13
N PHE A 20 -4.54 -0.82 -16.20
CA PHE A 20 -4.77 0.42 -16.94
C PHE A 20 -4.93 0.19 -18.45
N GLY A 21 -4.23 -0.82 -18.98
CA GLY A 21 -4.37 -1.24 -20.37
C GLY A 21 -5.72 -1.92 -20.65
N MET A 22 -6.16 -2.80 -19.74
CA MET A 22 -7.43 -3.52 -19.87
C MET A 22 -8.64 -2.58 -19.75
N GLU A 23 -8.56 -1.60 -18.86
CA GLU A 23 -9.57 -0.54 -18.74
C GLU A 23 -9.60 0.34 -19.98
N GLY A 24 -8.43 0.83 -20.44
CA GLY A 24 -8.38 1.66 -21.64
C GLY A 24 -8.92 0.97 -22.90
N LEU A 25 -8.76 -0.35 -23.02
CA LEU A 25 -9.35 -1.12 -24.10
C LEU A 25 -10.88 -1.21 -24.00
N GLU A 26 -11.44 -1.39 -22.79
CA GLU A 26 -12.89 -1.40 -22.56
C GLU A 26 -13.57 -0.14 -23.06
N ASP A 27 -12.88 0.99 -22.86
CA ASP A 27 -13.38 2.31 -23.17
C ASP A 27 -13.62 2.46 -24.66
N VAL A 28 -12.69 1.94 -25.46
CA VAL A 28 -12.62 2.24 -26.89
C VAL A 28 -13.12 1.13 -27.78
N ILE A 29 -13.12 -0.12 -27.33
CA ILE A 29 -13.50 -1.26 -28.17
C ILE A 29 -15.02 -1.32 -28.37
N ASP A 30 -15.48 -1.43 -29.61
CA ASP A 30 -16.90 -1.56 -29.91
C ASP A 30 -17.39 -2.97 -29.52
N PRO A 31 -18.44 -3.12 -28.69
CA PRO A 31 -19.02 -4.41 -28.35
C PRO A 31 -19.48 -5.26 -29.54
N SER A 32 -19.76 -4.63 -30.68
CA SER A 32 -20.14 -5.30 -31.92
C SER A 32 -18.95 -5.74 -32.77
N ALA A 33 -17.72 -5.35 -32.42
CA ALA A 33 -16.53 -5.71 -33.17
C ALA A 33 -16.06 -7.14 -32.86
N ASP A 34 -15.46 -7.80 -33.86
CA ASP A 34 -14.90 -9.15 -33.72
C ASP A 34 -13.83 -9.23 -32.61
N THR A 35 -13.08 -8.15 -32.42
CA THR A 35 -12.04 -8.00 -31.39
C THR A 35 -12.59 -7.92 -29.97
N TYR A 36 -13.88 -7.63 -29.79
CA TYR A 36 -14.51 -7.54 -28.47
C TYR A 36 -14.52 -8.88 -27.73
N ASN A 37 -14.80 -9.97 -28.44
CA ASN A 37 -14.79 -11.30 -27.83
C ASN A 37 -13.39 -11.68 -27.32
N GLU A 38 -12.35 -11.29 -28.07
CA GLU A 38 -10.97 -11.48 -27.66
C GLU A 38 -10.63 -10.62 -26.43
N TYR A 39 -11.08 -9.36 -26.40
CA TYR A 39 -10.94 -8.50 -25.23
C TYR A 39 -11.60 -9.11 -23.98
N ILE A 40 -12.83 -9.58 -24.08
CA ILE A 40 -13.56 -10.20 -22.96
C ILE A 40 -12.83 -11.44 -22.45
N LEU A 41 -12.29 -12.27 -23.35
CA LEU A 41 -11.49 -13.43 -22.98
C LEU A 41 -10.24 -13.02 -22.19
N LEU A 42 -9.52 -12.00 -22.65
CA LEU A 42 -8.33 -11.48 -21.95
C LEU A 42 -8.70 -10.88 -20.61
N LYS A 43 -9.83 -10.18 -20.51
CA LYS A 43 -10.34 -9.60 -19.25
C LYS A 43 -10.71 -10.68 -18.25
N SER A 44 -11.39 -11.74 -18.69
CA SER A 44 -11.69 -12.89 -17.85
C SER A 44 -10.41 -13.52 -17.30
N LYS A 45 -9.43 -13.82 -18.17
CA LYS A 45 -8.16 -14.42 -17.76
C LYS A 45 -7.38 -13.53 -16.79
N TYR A 46 -7.40 -12.22 -17.01
CA TYR A 46 -6.81 -11.26 -16.09
C TYR A 46 -7.48 -11.32 -14.72
N ASN A 47 -8.81 -11.27 -14.66
CA ASN A 47 -9.55 -11.35 -13.41
C ASN A 47 -9.32 -12.67 -12.67
N ASP A 48 -9.30 -13.80 -13.39
CA ASP A 48 -9.01 -15.12 -12.82
C ASP A 48 -7.60 -15.16 -12.23
N LEU A 49 -6.60 -14.63 -12.95
CA LEU A 49 -5.23 -14.58 -12.47
C LEU A 49 -5.10 -13.69 -11.23
N MET A 50 -5.77 -12.53 -11.22
CA MET A 50 -5.79 -11.63 -10.06
C MET A 50 -6.50 -12.28 -8.87
N TYR A 51 -7.57 -13.05 -9.12
CA TYR A 51 -8.27 -13.81 -8.09
C TYR A 51 -7.36 -14.87 -7.48
N VAL A 52 -6.74 -15.71 -8.30
CA VAL A 52 -5.82 -16.77 -7.84
C VAL A 52 -4.60 -16.19 -7.15
N SER A 53 -4.05 -15.08 -7.65
CA SER A 53 -2.98 -14.32 -6.99
C SER A 53 -3.39 -13.89 -5.58
N SER A 54 -4.63 -13.40 -5.40
CA SER A 54 -5.13 -12.99 -4.08
C SER A 54 -5.37 -14.15 -3.10
N MET A 55 -5.41 -15.39 -3.58
CA MET A 55 -5.55 -16.58 -2.72
C MET A 55 -4.19 -17.12 -2.21
N ASN A 56 -3.06 -16.50 -2.57
CA ASN A 56 -1.70 -16.98 -2.25
C ASN A 56 -1.44 -18.45 -2.66
N THR A 57 -2.22 -18.98 -3.61
CA THR A 57 -2.14 -20.39 -4.03
C THR A 57 -1.04 -20.65 -5.07
N LEU A 58 -0.54 -19.60 -5.72
CA LEU A 58 0.51 -19.70 -6.75
C LEU A 58 1.82 -19.04 -6.28
N PRO A 59 2.99 -19.61 -6.63
CA PRO A 59 4.27 -18.93 -6.50
C PRO A 59 4.29 -17.61 -7.30
N TYR A 60 5.01 -16.62 -6.79
CA TYR A 60 5.09 -15.29 -7.39
C TYR A 60 5.59 -15.35 -8.85
N GLU A 61 6.55 -16.22 -9.14
CA GLU A 61 7.12 -16.41 -10.48
C GLU A 61 6.06 -16.89 -11.49
N GLN A 62 5.10 -17.71 -11.04
CA GLN A 62 3.99 -18.18 -11.88
C GLN A 62 2.99 -17.06 -12.17
N ILE A 63 2.76 -16.16 -11.21
CA ILE A 63 1.91 -14.98 -11.39
C ILE A 63 2.57 -14.03 -12.38
N GLU A 64 3.87 -13.79 -12.26
CA GLU A 64 4.65 -12.94 -13.18
C GLU A 64 4.61 -13.48 -14.62
N ILE A 65 4.84 -14.77 -14.81
CA ILE A 65 4.71 -15.42 -16.14
C ILE A 65 3.30 -15.28 -16.71
N GLY A 66 2.27 -15.43 -15.87
CA GLY A 66 0.88 -15.21 -16.27
C GLY A 66 0.60 -13.78 -16.71
N MET A 67 1.09 -12.81 -15.95
CA MET A 67 0.94 -11.38 -16.22
C MET A 67 1.69 -10.96 -17.49
N ASP A 68 2.89 -11.48 -17.74
CA ASP A 68 3.66 -11.20 -18.96
C ASP A 68 3.01 -11.78 -20.22
N ARG A 69 2.44 -12.99 -20.11
CA ARG A 69 1.65 -13.59 -21.20
C ARG A 69 0.41 -12.76 -21.52
N LEU A 70 -0.31 -12.31 -20.48
CA LEU A 70 -1.45 -11.42 -20.68
C LEU A 70 -1.02 -10.10 -21.31
N ARG A 71 0.05 -9.47 -20.82
CA ARG A 71 0.59 -8.23 -21.38
C ARG A 71 0.89 -8.35 -22.87
N THR A 72 1.54 -9.44 -23.28
CA THR A 72 1.86 -9.72 -24.68
C THR A 72 0.58 -9.83 -25.53
N ASN A 73 -0.42 -10.56 -25.05
CA ASN A 73 -1.67 -10.74 -25.79
C ASN A 73 -2.48 -9.44 -25.91
N VAL A 74 -2.50 -8.64 -24.84
CA VAL A 74 -3.20 -7.34 -24.83
C VAL A 74 -2.51 -6.36 -25.77
N LEU A 75 -1.18 -6.33 -25.82
CA LEU A 75 -0.43 -5.54 -26.80
C LEU A 75 -0.75 -5.98 -28.23
N GLY A 76 -0.81 -7.30 -28.48
CA GLY A 76 -1.19 -7.86 -29.77
C GLY A 76 -2.63 -7.51 -30.18
N LEU A 77 -3.56 -7.46 -29.23
CA LEU A 77 -4.93 -6.99 -29.47
C LEU A 77 -4.94 -5.51 -29.87
N ILE A 78 -4.20 -4.65 -29.17
CA ILE A 78 -4.11 -3.21 -29.50
C ILE A 78 -3.59 -3.01 -30.92
N ASP A 79 -2.56 -3.78 -31.31
CA ASP A 79 -1.97 -3.71 -32.66
C ASP A 79 -2.96 -4.09 -33.77
N ARG A 80 -3.97 -4.92 -33.44
CA ARG A 80 -5.00 -5.36 -34.38
C ARG A 80 -6.28 -4.53 -34.36
N LEU A 81 -6.38 -3.52 -33.48
CA LEU A 81 -7.53 -2.61 -33.50
C LEU A 81 -7.58 -1.86 -34.84
N GLY A 82 -8.70 -2.00 -35.55
CA GLY A 82 -9.02 -1.21 -36.74
C GLY A 82 -10.04 -0.12 -36.43
N GLU A 83 -10.30 0.78 -37.38
CA GLU A 83 -11.32 1.84 -37.21
C GLU A 83 -12.73 1.27 -36.99
N GLY A 84 -13.05 0.11 -37.56
CA GLY A 84 -14.30 -0.62 -37.32
C GLY A 84 -14.36 -1.37 -35.98
N SER A 85 -13.27 -1.38 -35.22
CA SER A 85 -13.20 -1.98 -33.88
C SER A 85 -13.45 -0.99 -32.76
N LEU A 86 -13.65 0.30 -33.08
CA LEU A 86 -13.72 1.39 -32.11
C LEU A 86 -15.12 1.95 -31.99
N LYS A 87 -15.53 2.29 -30.76
CA LYS A 87 -16.74 3.08 -30.51
C LYS A 87 -16.59 4.42 -31.24
N LYS A 88 -17.59 4.79 -32.06
CA LYS A 88 -17.55 6.04 -32.85
C LYS A 88 -17.71 7.31 -32.01
N ASP A 89 -18.16 7.20 -30.76
CA ASP A 89 -18.41 8.36 -29.91
C ASP A 89 -17.31 8.55 -28.86
N GLN A 90 -17.06 9.84 -28.59
CA GLN A 90 -16.01 10.35 -27.73
C GLN A 90 -15.95 9.59 -26.39
N VAL A 91 -14.73 9.28 -25.96
CA VAL A 91 -14.41 8.69 -24.66
C VAL A 91 -15.19 9.42 -23.58
N ASP A 92 -16.14 8.71 -22.97
CA ASP A 92 -17.02 9.23 -21.94
C ASP A 92 -16.21 9.54 -20.67
N PRO A 93 -16.20 10.79 -20.16
CA PRO A 93 -15.55 11.15 -18.90
C PRO A 93 -16.12 10.41 -17.67
N GLU A 94 -17.27 9.73 -17.77
CA GLU A 94 -17.92 9.00 -16.67
C GLU A 94 -17.25 7.65 -16.30
N LEU A 95 -16.24 7.22 -17.06
CA LEU A 95 -15.54 5.93 -16.89
C LEU A 95 -14.75 5.73 -15.58
N LYS A 96 -14.64 6.76 -14.73
CA LYS A 96 -14.04 6.62 -13.39
C LYS A 96 -14.89 5.76 -12.43
N VAL A 97 -16.17 5.50 -12.72
CA VAL A 97 -17.10 4.85 -11.79
C VAL A 97 -17.04 3.31 -11.84
N HIS A 98 -16.74 2.71 -12.99
CA HIS A 98 -16.78 1.25 -13.15
C HIS A 98 -15.56 0.51 -12.58
N ALA A 99 -14.42 1.17 -12.42
CA ALA A 99 -13.25 0.63 -11.73
C ALA A 99 -13.36 0.70 -10.19
N LEU A 100 -14.32 1.47 -9.66
CA LEU A 100 -14.49 1.66 -8.22
C LEU A 100 -14.77 0.36 -7.45
N PRO A 101 -15.69 -0.51 -7.90
CA PRO A 101 -15.97 -1.75 -7.16
C PRO A 101 -14.74 -2.65 -7.09
N THR A 102 -13.97 -2.76 -8.17
CA THR A 102 -12.73 -3.54 -8.23
C THR A 102 -11.65 -2.94 -7.34
N ARG A 103 -11.47 -1.61 -7.39
CA ARG A 103 -10.49 -0.91 -6.56
C ARG A 103 -10.79 -1.05 -5.07
N ARG A 104 -12.06 -0.86 -4.69
CA ARG A 104 -12.54 -1.09 -3.32
C ARG A 104 -12.32 -2.54 -2.89
N THR A 105 -12.67 -3.51 -3.74
CA THR A 105 -12.47 -4.93 -3.44
C THR A 105 -10.99 -5.25 -3.19
N ASN A 106 -10.09 -4.74 -4.03
CA ASN A 106 -8.65 -4.94 -3.87
C ASN A 106 -8.12 -4.24 -2.61
N PHE A 107 -8.59 -3.03 -2.31
CA PHE A 107 -8.26 -2.33 -1.07
C PHE A 107 -8.68 -3.14 0.17
N PHE A 108 -9.92 -3.67 0.20
CA PHE A 108 -10.38 -4.48 1.31
C PHE A 108 -9.62 -5.82 1.43
N LYS A 109 -9.23 -6.45 0.33
CA LYS A 109 -8.33 -7.61 0.38
C LYS A 109 -6.97 -7.28 0.99
N LEU A 110 -6.39 -6.11 0.65
CA LEU A 110 -5.16 -5.65 1.28
C LEU A 110 -5.35 -5.37 2.77
N LEU A 111 -6.53 -4.88 3.18
CA LEU A 111 -6.90 -4.72 4.58
C LEU A 111 -7.08 -6.06 5.30
N ASP A 112 -7.63 -7.08 4.66
CA ASP A 112 -7.73 -8.42 5.26
C ASP A 112 -6.33 -8.99 5.53
N ILE A 113 -5.41 -8.83 4.57
CA ILE A 113 -3.99 -9.20 4.74
C ILE A 113 -3.35 -8.37 5.87
N HIS A 114 -3.70 -7.09 6.00
CA HIS A 114 -3.23 -6.26 7.10
C HIS A 114 -3.62 -6.82 8.46
N PHE A 115 -4.88 -7.21 8.65
CA PHE A 115 -5.33 -7.80 9.90
C PHE A 115 -4.66 -9.15 10.18
N LEU A 116 -4.45 -10.00 9.16
CA LEU A 116 -3.70 -11.24 9.33
C LEU A 116 -2.27 -10.98 9.79
N ASN A 117 -1.60 -9.99 9.19
CA ASN A 117 -0.25 -9.60 9.59
C ASN A 117 -0.21 -8.98 10.99
N LEU A 118 -1.22 -8.19 11.36
CA LEU A 118 -1.37 -7.65 12.71
C LEU A 118 -1.46 -8.77 13.73
N GLU A 119 -2.36 -9.75 13.53
CA GLU A 119 -2.54 -10.89 14.43
C GLU A 119 -1.27 -11.76 14.54
N ALA A 120 -0.46 -11.82 13.49
CA ALA A 120 0.83 -12.51 13.50
C ALA A 120 1.91 -11.78 14.33
N VAL A 121 1.78 -10.48 14.59
CA VAL A 121 2.71 -9.77 15.47
C VAL A 121 2.60 -10.35 16.87
N SER A 122 3.73 -10.72 17.46
CA SER A 122 3.78 -11.26 18.80
C SER A 122 4.85 -10.57 19.63
N PHE A 123 4.55 -10.38 20.92
CA PHE A 123 5.47 -9.86 21.91
C PHE A 123 5.59 -10.87 23.04
N VAL A 124 6.83 -11.24 23.36
CA VAL A 124 7.14 -12.23 24.39
C VAL A 124 7.80 -11.53 25.57
N GLN A 125 7.25 -11.76 26.76
CA GLN A 125 7.81 -11.24 28.01
C GLN A 125 8.14 -12.40 28.95
N ILE A 126 9.39 -12.44 29.41
CA ILE A 126 9.87 -13.46 30.33
C ILE A 126 9.91 -12.86 31.74
N TYR A 127 9.13 -13.43 32.65
CA TYR A 127 9.11 -13.05 34.07
C TYR A 127 9.29 -14.30 34.92
N SER A 128 10.34 -14.34 35.76
CA SER A 128 10.52 -15.41 36.77
C SER A 128 10.36 -16.84 36.21
N ASN A 129 10.91 -17.10 35.01
CA ASN A 129 10.82 -18.36 34.24
C ASN A 129 9.46 -18.68 33.60
N GLU A 130 8.50 -17.76 33.61
CA GLU A 130 7.25 -17.86 32.84
C GLU A 130 7.34 -17.00 31.58
N GLU A 131 7.02 -17.60 30.43
CA GLU A 131 6.87 -16.90 29.15
C GLU A 131 5.42 -16.44 28.99
N LYS A 132 5.19 -15.12 29.04
CA LYS A 132 3.91 -14.54 28.65
C LYS A 132 4.01 -14.03 27.21
N ARG A 133 3.22 -14.64 26.32
CA ARG A 133 3.07 -14.20 24.92
C ARG A 133 1.80 -13.39 24.77
N THR A 134 1.92 -12.27 24.06
CA THR A 134 0.81 -11.43 23.60
C THR A 134 0.89 -11.31 22.09
N THR A 135 -0.24 -11.18 21.40
CA THR A 135 -0.30 -11.11 19.93
C THR A 135 -1.15 -9.93 19.47
N GLY A 136 -1.16 -9.66 18.16
CA GLY A 136 -2.06 -8.67 17.59
C GLY A 136 -1.76 -7.24 18.05
N ARG A 137 -2.83 -6.47 18.19
CA ARG A 137 -2.77 -5.08 18.66
C ARG A 137 -2.19 -4.95 20.07
N GLU A 138 -2.42 -5.92 20.95
CA GLU A 138 -1.86 -5.92 22.30
C GLU A 138 -0.33 -6.02 22.26
N ALA A 139 0.23 -6.85 21.36
CA ALA A 139 1.67 -6.94 21.19
C ALA A 139 2.28 -5.58 20.79
N LEU A 140 1.63 -4.84 19.89
CA LEU A 140 2.08 -3.49 19.48
C LEU A 140 2.07 -2.49 20.64
N VAL A 141 1.04 -2.54 21.50
CA VAL A 141 1.01 -1.74 22.73
C VAL A 141 2.20 -2.08 23.62
N MET A 142 2.48 -3.37 23.81
CA MET A 142 3.59 -3.86 24.64
C MET A 142 4.96 -3.46 24.09
N TYR A 143 5.16 -3.55 22.76
CA TYR A 143 6.35 -3.03 22.09
C TYR A 143 6.54 -1.54 22.38
N TYR A 144 5.51 -0.72 22.12
CA TYR A 144 5.60 0.72 22.32
C TYR A 144 5.90 1.10 23.79
N GLN A 145 5.18 0.49 24.74
CA GLN A 145 5.40 0.73 26.17
C GLN A 145 6.78 0.24 26.65
N SER A 146 7.32 -0.82 26.04
CA SER A 146 8.69 -1.27 26.29
C SER A 146 9.69 -0.18 25.89
N HIS A 147 9.50 0.46 24.74
CA HIS A 147 10.32 1.60 24.32
C HIS A 147 10.16 2.81 25.23
N GLN A 148 8.93 3.18 25.61
CA GLN A 148 8.69 4.29 26.53
C GLN A 148 9.42 4.10 27.87
N ARG A 149 9.34 2.89 28.44
CA ARG A 149 10.07 2.55 29.67
C ARG A 149 11.59 2.65 29.51
N ARG A 150 12.14 2.28 28.35
CA ARG A 150 13.56 2.44 28.06
C ARG A 150 13.95 3.90 27.93
N ALA A 151 13.07 4.76 27.39
CA ALA A 151 13.37 6.18 27.25
C ALA A 151 13.14 7.04 28.48
N ALA A 152 12.39 6.53 29.46
CA ALA A 152 12.36 7.12 30.79
C ALA A 152 13.68 6.96 31.57
N ARG A 153 14.68 6.27 31.02
CA ARG A 153 16.00 6.11 31.65
C ARG A 153 16.79 7.43 31.55
N PRO A 154 17.54 7.81 32.60
CA PRO A 154 18.34 9.04 32.61
C PRO A 154 19.36 9.15 31.46
N GLU A 155 19.78 8.01 30.89
CA GLU A 155 20.76 7.90 29.81
C GLU A 155 20.36 8.62 28.51
N LEU A 156 19.04 8.76 28.28
CA LEU A 156 18.52 9.45 27.10
C LEU A 156 18.55 10.97 27.23
N GLY A 157 18.62 11.50 28.45
CA GLY A 157 18.70 12.94 28.74
C GLY A 157 17.35 13.66 28.60
N GLU A 158 17.40 14.99 28.67
CA GLU A 158 16.22 15.87 28.58
C GLU A 158 15.81 16.13 27.12
N PRO A 159 14.51 16.42 26.86
CA PRO A 159 14.02 16.77 25.53
C PRO A 159 14.86 17.85 24.83
N GLY A 160 15.23 17.60 23.58
CA GLY A 160 16.12 18.44 22.80
C GLY A 160 16.68 17.72 21.57
N LYS A 161 17.62 18.35 20.86
CA LYS A 161 18.24 17.77 19.65
C LYS A 161 18.97 16.45 19.95
N GLU A 162 19.77 16.41 21.01
CA GLU A 162 20.52 15.21 21.39
C GLU A 162 19.58 14.06 21.76
N PHE A 163 18.54 14.34 22.54
CA PHE A 163 17.49 13.36 22.87
C PHE A 163 16.79 12.84 21.61
N THR A 164 16.45 13.73 20.68
CA THR A 164 15.81 13.36 19.40
C THR A 164 16.67 12.37 18.63
N GLU A 165 17.96 12.63 18.49
CA GLU A 165 18.89 11.74 17.78
C GLU A 165 19.03 10.40 18.50
N LYS A 166 19.16 10.39 19.82
CA LYS A 166 19.21 9.14 20.60
C LYS A 166 17.93 8.31 20.44
N VAL A 167 16.76 8.94 20.45
CA VAL A 167 15.47 8.26 20.21
C VAL A 167 15.42 7.71 18.78
N LYS A 168 15.82 8.48 17.77
CA LYS A 168 15.92 8.00 16.37
C LYS A 168 16.84 6.79 16.27
N THR A 169 18.05 6.84 16.84
CA THR A 169 18.99 5.73 16.84
C THR A 169 18.41 4.49 17.54
N GLN A 170 17.77 4.66 18.70
CA GLN A 170 17.17 3.55 19.43
C GLN A 170 16.07 2.85 18.61
N PHE A 171 15.18 3.60 17.97
CA PHE A 171 14.13 3.03 17.11
C PHE A 171 14.69 2.44 15.82
N PHE A 172 15.71 3.09 15.23
CA PHE A 172 16.39 2.56 14.05
C PHE A 172 17.01 1.18 14.35
N GLU A 173 17.77 1.06 15.44
CA GLU A 173 18.36 -0.21 15.85
C GLU A 173 17.30 -1.25 16.20
N PHE A 174 16.20 -0.85 16.84
CA PHE A 174 15.08 -1.76 17.10
C PHE A 174 14.50 -2.33 15.82
N TYR A 175 14.06 -1.48 14.88
CA TYR A 175 13.43 -1.95 13.66
C TYR A 175 14.38 -2.67 12.71
N LYS A 176 15.68 -2.35 12.76
CA LYS A 176 16.71 -3.06 12.00
C LYS A 176 16.95 -4.48 12.52
N ASN A 177 16.88 -4.66 13.84
CA ASN A 177 17.17 -5.94 14.49
C ASN A 177 15.93 -6.81 14.71
N GLU A 178 14.72 -6.24 14.73
CA GLU A 178 13.45 -6.98 14.70
C GLU A 178 13.14 -7.45 13.27
N THR A 179 13.89 -8.45 12.81
CA THR A 179 13.63 -9.15 11.55
C THR A 179 12.54 -10.20 11.78
N GLY A 180 11.30 -9.89 11.39
CA GLY A 180 10.18 -10.80 11.64
C GLY A 180 8.81 -10.22 11.30
N MET A 181 7.82 -10.54 12.11
CA MET A 181 6.42 -10.18 11.84
C MET A 181 6.16 -8.67 11.83
N LEU A 182 6.92 -7.89 12.60
CA LEU A 182 6.86 -6.41 12.56
C LEU A 182 7.27 -5.86 11.19
N GLU A 183 8.30 -6.44 10.55
CA GLU A 183 8.73 -6.01 9.22
C GLU A 183 7.64 -6.27 8.18
N VAL A 184 7.02 -7.46 8.22
CA VAL A 184 5.91 -7.83 7.33
C VAL A 184 4.72 -6.88 7.55
N TYR A 185 4.41 -6.56 8.80
CA TYR A 185 3.38 -5.60 9.17
C TYR A 185 3.62 -4.21 8.55
N PHE A 186 4.81 -3.62 8.70
CA PHE A 186 5.12 -2.31 8.12
C PHE A 186 5.16 -2.33 6.59
N LYS A 187 5.68 -3.40 5.98
CA LYS A 187 5.64 -3.58 4.51
C LYS A 187 4.21 -3.59 3.98
N ASN A 188 3.28 -4.24 4.67
CA ASN A 188 1.89 -4.24 4.26
C ASN A 188 1.24 -2.84 4.39
N ILE A 189 1.55 -2.09 5.45
CA ILE A 189 1.11 -0.67 5.57
C ILE A 189 1.66 0.16 4.41
N ARG A 190 2.93 -0.06 4.02
CA ARG A 190 3.54 0.58 2.85
C ARG A 190 2.72 0.32 1.59
N HIS A 191 2.33 -0.93 1.35
CA HIS A 191 1.53 -1.31 0.19
C HIS A 191 0.14 -0.68 0.22
N LEU A 192 -0.53 -0.66 1.38
CA LEU A 192 -1.82 0.01 1.55
C LEU A 192 -1.74 1.51 1.24
N LEU A 193 -0.72 2.20 1.74
CA LEU A 193 -0.50 3.62 1.45
C LEU A 193 -0.20 3.86 -0.02
N ALA A 194 0.70 3.07 -0.62
CA ALA A 194 1.03 3.18 -2.04
C ALA A 194 -0.22 2.98 -2.91
N TYR A 195 -1.01 1.95 -2.63
CA TYR A 195 -2.26 1.65 -3.34
C TYR A 195 -3.30 2.77 -3.22
N SER A 196 -3.42 3.33 -2.01
CA SER A 196 -4.34 4.45 -1.76
C SER A 196 -3.94 5.70 -2.54
N LEU A 197 -2.63 5.95 -2.65
CA LEU A 197 -2.05 7.13 -3.32
C LEU A 197 -1.84 6.98 -4.83
N GLU A 198 -1.97 5.77 -5.38
CA GLU A 198 -1.73 5.49 -6.81
C GLU A 198 -2.72 6.19 -7.75
N SER A 199 -3.94 6.47 -7.27
CA SER A 199 -4.97 7.14 -8.05
C SER A 199 -5.84 8.03 -7.18
N GLU A 200 -6.19 9.21 -7.71
CA GLU A 200 -7.00 10.24 -7.04
C GLU A 200 -8.44 9.79 -6.73
N ILE A 201 -8.94 8.78 -7.44
CA ILE A 201 -10.33 8.33 -7.33
C ILE A 201 -10.56 7.67 -5.96
N GLU A 202 -11.39 8.23 -5.08
CA GLU A 202 -11.59 7.70 -3.72
C GLU A 202 -10.33 7.61 -2.86
N GLN A 203 -9.25 8.28 -3.27
CA GLN A 203 -8.01 8.35 -2.47
C GLN A 203 -8.30 8.76 -1.03
N GLN A 204 -9.13 9.79 -0.85
CA GLN A 204 -9.50 10.29 0.47
C GLN A 204 -10.26 9.24 1.29
N PHE A 205 -11.17 8.48 0.67
CA PHE A 205 -11.89 7.39 1.34
C PHE A 205 -10.93 6.29 1.82
N PHE A 206 -9.96 5.88 1.00
CA PHE A 206 -8.98 4.86 1.40
C PHE A 206 -8.07 5.38 2.52
N LEU A 207 -7.58 6.61 2.40
CA LEU A 207 -6.74 7.22 3.43
C LEU A 207 -7.48 7.40 4.76
N ASP A 208 -8.74 7.84 4.73
CA ASP A 208 -9.56 7.98 5.93
C ASP A 208 -9.90 6.63 6.55
N THR A 209 -10.13 5.61 5.73
CA THR A 209 -10.30 4.24 6.21
C THR A 209 -9.04 3.78 6.94
N LEU A 210 -7.85 3.93 6.34
CA LEU A 210 -6.59 3.58 7.01
C LEU A 210 -6.41 4.31 8.34
N LYS A 211 -6.65 5.61 8.39
CA LYS A 211 -6.57 6.40 9.63
C LYS A 211 -7.49 5.86 10.72
N SER A 212 -8.72 5.51 10.36
CA SER A 212 -9.71 5.01 11.31
C SER A 212 -9.37 3.62 11.89
N LEU A 213 -8.52 2.86 11.19
CA LEU A 213 -8.16 1.49 11.58
C LEU A 213 -7.02 1.43 12.59
N PHE A 214 -6.07 2.37 12.51
CA PHE A 214 -4.90 2.38 13.37
C PHE A 214 -5.25 2.91 14.75
N SER A 215 -4.92 2.13 15.79
CA SER A 215 -4.94 2.65 17.16
C SER A 215 -3.85 3.71 17.34
N ARG A 216 -3.97 4.55 18.37
CA ARG A 216 -2.94 5.55 18.71
C ARG A 216 -1.54 4.93 18.86
N TYR A 217 -1.43 3.73 19.42
CA TYR A 217 -0.15 3.04 19.60
C TYR A 217 0.43 2.55 18.27
N GLU A 218 -0.41 2.08 17.36
CA GLU A 218 -0.01 1.76 15.98
C GLU A 218 0.48 3.02 15.26
N MET A 219 -0.27 4.12 15.36
CA MET A 219 0.14 5.41 14.78
C MET A 219 1.49 5.89 15.35
N ALA A 220 1.73 5.73 16.64
CA ALA A 220 3.01 6.08 17.25
C ALA A 220 4.16 5.20 16.77
N LEU A 221 3.95 3.89 16.59
CA LEU A 221 4.95 2.99 16.02
C LEU A 221 5.24 3.32 14.54
N ILE A 222 4.20 3.54 13.74
CA ILE A 222 4.30 4.01 12.34
C ILE A 222 5.08 5.32 12.28
N PHE A 223 4.77 6.27 13.16
CA PHE A 223 5.50 7.53 13.28
C PHE A 223 6.98 7.29 13.53
N TYR A 224 7.36 6.50 14.53
CA TYR A 224 8.77 6.27 14.85
C TYR A 224 9.51 5.45 13.79
N TYR A 225 8.82 4.55 13.09
CA TYR A 225 9.36 3.83 11.94
C TYR A 225 9.70 4.78 10.79
N ALA A 226 8.79 5.72 10.48
CA ALA A 226 9.04 6.75 9.46
C ALA A 226 10.07 7.80 9.92
N PHE A 227 10.05 8.17 11.20
CA PHE A 227 10.89 9.22 11.79
C PHE A 227 12.37 8.82 11.90
N CYS A 228 12.66 7.54 12.17
CA CYS A 228 14.03 7.04 12.22
C CYS A 228 14.64 6.81 10.83
N GLY A 229 13.84 6.88 9.75
CA GLY A 229 14.34 6.84 8.38
C GLY A 229 14.80 5.46 7.91
N ILE A 230 14.31 4.37 8.50
CA ILE A 230 14.69 3.01 8.11
C ILE A 230 14.25 2.65 6.68
N ASP A 231 13.10 3.16 6.24
CA ASP A 231 12.61 3.03 4.86
C ASP A 231 12.18 4.42 4.35
N PRO A 232 13.03 5.11 3.56
CA PRO A 232 12.71 6.43 3.02
C PRO A 232 11.44 6.45 2.16
N GLY A 233 11.16 5.35 1.45
CA GLY A 233 9.95 5.22 0.63
C GLY A 233 8.69 5.15 1.49
N PHE A 234 8.76 4.47 2.63
CA PHE A 234 7.68 4.49 3.62
C PHE A 234 7.48 5.88 4.21
N THR A 235 8.56 6.58 4.57
CA THR A 235 8.52 7.94 5.11
C THR A 235 7.84 8.91 4.16
N GLU A 236 8.19 8.87 2.88
CA GLU A 236 7.52 9.64 1.82
C GLU A 236 6.02 9.36 1.75
N LEU A 237 5.62 8.10 1.79
CA LEU A 237 4.21 7.69 1.72
C LEU A 237 3.41 8.15 2.94
N VAL A 238 3.98 8.04 4.14
CA VAL A 238 3.34 8.53 5.38
C VAL A 238 3.11 10.05 5.31
N LYS A 239 4.10 10.82 4.83
CA LYS A 239 3.98 12.27 4.65
C LYS A 239 2.92 12.62 3.59
N LYS A 240 2.99 11.99 2.40
CA LYS A 240 2.06 12.22 1.29
C LYS A 240 0.62 11.85 1.63
N GLY A 241 0.41 10.70 2.29
CA GLY A 241 -0.90 10.21 2.71
C GLY A 241 -1.49 10.95 3.91
N LYS A 242 -0.71 11.82 4.57
CA LYS A 242 -1.10 12.50 5.81
C LYS A 242 -1.70 11.51 6.81
N LEU A 243 -1.10 10.32 6.94
CA LEU A 243 -1.68 9.20 7.68
C LEU A 243 -1.79 9.49 9.18
N LEU A 244 -0.90 10.33 9.69
CA LEU A 244 -0.76 10.65 11.10
C LEU A 244 -1.51 11.94 11.44
N ASP A 245 -2.28 11.93 12.52
CA ASP A 245 -3.01 13.07 13.05
C ASP A 245 -2.66 13.36 14.53
N ASP A 246 -3.33 14.32 15.15
CA ASP A 246 -3.00 14.75 16.51
C ASP A 246 -3.39 13.72 17.60
N SER A 247 -4.11 12.64 17.25
CA SER A 247 -4.72 11.72 18.21
C SER A 247 -3.73 10.88 19.02
N PHE A 248 -2.48 10.76 18.56
CA PHE A 248 -1.41 10.01 19.24
C PHE A 248 -0.30 10.91 19.80
N MET A 249 -0.43 12.23 19.68
CA MET A 249 0.61 13.16 20.15
C MET A 249 0.82 13.12 21.67
N ASP A 250 -0.17 12.71 22.45
CA ASP A 250 -0.09 12.60 23.90
C ASP A 250 0.80 11.45 24.37
N ILE A 251 0.97 10.42 23.54
CA ILE A 251 1.80 9.26 23.88
C ILE A 251 3.22 9.35 23.33
N LEU A 252 3.51 10.30 22.45
CA LEU A 252 4.87 10.52 21.93
C LEU A 252 5.88 10.79 23.05
N PHE A 253 7.14 10.40 22.81
CA PHE A 253 8.24 10.62 23.75
C PHE A 253 8.56 12.11 23.88
N ASP A 254 8.40 12.84 22.77
CA ASP A 254 8.44 14.29 22.73
C ASP A 254 7.53 14.77 21.58
N LYS A 255 6.62 15.69 21.88
CA LYS A 255 5.72 16.32 20.89
C LYS A 255 6.49 17.11 19.84
N ALA A 256 7.70 17.57 20.17
CA ALA A 256 8.58 18.24 19.22
C ALA A 256 9.03 17.31 18.09
N HIS A 257 9.08 15.99 18.30
CA HIS A 257 9.41 15.03 17.23
C HIS A 257 8.41 15.10 16.08
N PHE A 258 7.11 15.23 16.38
CA PHE A 258 6.08 15.34 15.35
C PHE A 258 6.30 16.59 14.50
N LYS A 259 6.58 17.73 15.14
CA LYS A 259 6.93 18.96 14.43
C LYS A 259 8.18 18.79 13.59
N ALA A 260 9.24 18.19 14.16
CA ALA A 260 10.49 17.94 13.46
C ALA A 260 10.27 17.13 12.17
N PHE A 261 9.52 16.03 12.26
CA PHE A 261 9.21 15.14 11.13
C PHE A 261 8.53 15.84 9.96
N PHE A 262 7.56 16.71 10.24
CA PHE A 262 6.84 17.48 9.20
C PHE A 262 7.51 18.80 8.81
N SER A 263 8.50 19.26 9.59
CA SER A 263 9.23 20.52 9.33
C SER A 263 10.47 20.37 8.45
N GLU A 264 11.01 19.14 8.30
CA GLU A 264 12.04 18.85 7.32
C GLU A 264 11.47 19.09 5.92
N LYS A 265 11.74 20.29 5.37
CA LYS A 265 11.43 20.65 3.99
C LYS A 265 12.08 19.63 3.05
N GLN A 266 11.28 19.12 2.11
CA GLN A 266 11.73 18.42 0.90
C GLN A 266 12.71 19.28 0.11
#